data_AF-A0A2S1XI64-F1
#
_entry.id   AF-A0A2S1XI64-F1
#
_cell.length_a   1.000
_cell.length_b   1.000
_cell.length_c   1.000
_cell.angle_alpha   90.00
_cell.angle_beta   90.00
_cell.angle_gamma   90.00
#
_symmetry.space_group_name_H-M   'P 1'
#
loop_
_entity.id
_entity.type
_entity.pdbx_description
1 polymer ?
#
loop_
_entity_poly.entity_id
_entity_poly.type
_entity_poly.pdbx_seq_one_letter_code
_entity_poly.pdbx_strand_id
1 'polypeptide(L)'
;MATLQEALLIAFDLQREGRFAEADSVYGQILDAVPGHPPALHLRGLLLAQCGRLEEGCALVGQAVAGDGSQPDPQANHANLLEALGRFGAAAEALARAAALDPERVALLNNFAVRRLAAGDPATAERALRAAVELRPGLADPRINLARALDALGRTDAALAQRRAAALLAPDDAGLLGALAARADAGERDLRRALRLDPERAALWNRLGAWRKDRGALPAARSAYERGLTLDPADAALWNNRANVLKGQGDPDGARDALRRAAALRPDSAAIRNNLSDAHTLCGDPAAALAEAEAALARDPALADARLARASALLALGRFAEGWDAWEDRWSAEPWCRTAGRFPQPLWTGGPLGGGRLLVWGEQGVGDELMFATLLPLLTQSSTKETQSSTGALAGCLLECDARLAPLFARALPGVEVVPRGPRPDPRLSAPDIAAQIPSGSLPRLLLRAEEDFRRLRPILKADPARVPALRRTGRRPLVGIAWHTTNPKWGRLRNVPLADLARTLHGAGAEMVVLQYGDCAEEVAALAAEGIAIALPAGLDRKDDLEGLAAQIAATDLVVTIDNATAHLAGALGHPVWLLLSHAPDWRWLMGRDDSPWYPSARLFRQTRSGDWSGPAEAVARALRGLVDGAEG
;
A
#
# COMPACT_ATOMS: atom_id res chain seq x y z
N MET A 1 -71.50 27.68 -45.30
CA MET A 1 -70.98 26.81 -44.24
C MET A 1 -69.48 26.90 -44.28
N ALA A 2 -68.84 27.24 -43.16
CA ALA A 2 -67.38 27.20 -43.10
C ALA A 2 -66.91 25.76 -43.33
N THR A 3 -65.82 25.57 -44.07
CA THR A 3 -65.19 24.26 -44.21
C THR A 3 -64.61 23.81 -42.87
N LEU A 4 -64.35 22.50 -42.70
CA LEU A 4 -63.73 21.96 -41.49
C LEU A 4 -62.40 22.66 -41.15
N GLN A 5 -61.64 23.02 -42.19
CA GLN A 5 -60.36 23.73 -42.06
C GLN A 5 -60.55 25.20 -41.64
N GLU A 6 -61.54 25.89 -42.19
CA GLU A 6 -61.91 27.26 -41.78
C GLU A 6 -62.39 27.29 -40.32
N ALA A 7 -63.21 26.31 -39.91
CA ALA A 7 -63.66 26.20 -38.52
C ALA A 7 -62.50 25.95 -37.56
N LEU A 8 -61.51 25.13 -37.95
CA LEU A 8 -60.32 24.88 -37.15
C LEU A 8 -59.45 26.13 -36.99
N LEU A 9 -59.28 26.92 -38.07
CA LEU A 9 -58.55 28.19 -38.03
C LEU A 9 -59.25 29.21 -37.13
N ILE A 10 -60.57 29.33 -37.26
CA ILE A 10 -61.38 30.21 -36.38
C ILE A 10 -61.21 29.82 -34.91
N ALA A 11 -61.31 28.52 -34.59
CA ALA A 11 -61.12 28.04 -33.21
C ALA A 11 -59.71 28.33 -32.68
N PHE A 12 -58.69 28.16 -33.52
CA PHE A 12 -57.30 28.43 -33.17
C PHE A 12 -57.04 29.92 -32.95
N ASP A 13 -57.60 30.80 -33.78
CA ASP A 13 -57.47 32.25 -33.61
C ASP A 13 -58.19 32.73 -32.34
N LEU A 14 -59.39 32.23 -32.07
CA LEU A 14 -60.10 32.48 -30.80
C LEU A 14 -59.27 32.06 -29.59
N GLN A 15 -58.60 30.89 -29.66
CA GLN A 15 -57.70 30.43 -28.61
C GLN A 15 -56.50 31.38 -28.43
N ARG A 16 -55.89 31.83 -29.53
CA ARG A 16 -54.76 32.79 -29.48
C ARG A 16 -55.15 34.15 -28.92
N GLU A 17 -56.39 34.57 -29.13
CA GLU A 17 -56.97 35.80 -28.57
C GLU A 17 -57.38 35.65 -27.09
N GLY A 18 -57.26 34.46 -26.49
CA GLY A 18 -57.66 34.20 -25.11
C GLY A 18 -59.17 33.96 -24.92
N ARG A 19 -59.93 33.85 -26.01
CA ARG A 19 -61.39 33.59 -26.00
C ARG A 19 -61.67 32.09 -25.87
N PHE A 20 -61.23 31.52 -24.76
CA PHE A 20 -61.15 30.06 -24.57
C PHE A 20 -62.49 29.34 -24.60
N ALA A 21 -63.57 29.92 -24.04
CA ALA A 21 -64.89 29.29 -24.06
C ALA A 21 -65.46 29.20 -25.49
N GLU A 22 -65.23 30.23 -26.30
CA GLU A 22 -65.67 30.26 -27.69
C GLU A 22 -64.84 29.29 -28.54
N ALA A 23 -63.52 29.24 -28.31
CA ALA A 23 -62.65 28.26 -28.95
C ALA A 23 -63.06 26.81 -28.61
N ASP A 24 -63.32 26.49 -27.33
CA ASP A 24 -63.76 25.13 -26.92
C ASP A 24 -65.10 24.75 -27.56
N SER A 25 -66.03 25.70 -27.67
CA SER A 25 -67.31 25.50 -28.35
C SER A 25 -67.11 25.17 -29.83
N VAL A 26 -66.25 25.90 -30.55
CA VAL A 26 -66.00 25.65 -31.98
C VAL A 26 -65.25 24.32 -32.17
N TYR A 27 -64.25 24.00 -31.33
CA TYR A 27 -63.61 22.68 -31.36
C TYR A 27 -64.59 21.54 -31.06
N GLY A 28 -65.53 21.74 -30.13
CA GLY A 28 -66.61 20.78 -29.82
C GLY A 28 -67.49 20.51 -31.03
N GLN A 29 -67.96 21.55 -31.72
CA GLN A 29 -68.76 21.41 -32.94
C GLN A 29 -68.04 20.65 -34.06
N ILE A 30 -66.72 20.86 -34.20
CA ILE A 30 -65.90 20.10 -35.16
C ILE A 30 -65.89 18.60 -34.80
N LEU A 31 -65.75 18.28 -33.51
CA LEU A 31 -65.71 16.89 -33.03
C LEU A 31 -67.08 16.20 -33.03
N ASP A 32 -68.17 16.95 -32.88
CA ASP A 32 -69.53 16.43 -33.06
C ASP A 32 -69.80 16.06 -34.53
N ALA A 33 -69.30 16.87 -35.46
CA ALA A 33 -69.43 16.61 -36.90
C ALA A 33 -68.49 15.51 -37.41
N VAL A 34 -67.26 15.47 -36.90
CA VAL A 34 -66.25 14.46 -37.23
C VAL A 34 -65.61 13.92 -35.95
N PRO A 35 -66.23 12.90 -35.33
CA PRO A 35 -65.66 12.25 -34.15
C PRO A 35 -64.27 11.71 -34.47
N GLY A 36 -63.28 12.03 -33.63
CA GLY A 36 -61.92 11.56 -33.81
C GLY A 36 -61.03 12.42 -34.71
N HIS A 37 -61.47 13.60 -35.18
CA HIS A 37 -60.65 14.48 -36.02
C HIS A 37 -59.34 14.91 -35.30
N PRO A 38 -58.15 14.42 -35.71
CA PRO A 38 -56.92 14.54 -34.90
C PRO A 38 -56.46 15.99 -34.63
N PRO A 39 -56.47 16.93 -35.60
CA PRO A 39 -56.11 18.32 -35.31
C PRO A 39 -57.04 19.01 -34.30
N ALA A 40 -58.35 18.72 -34.37
CA ALA A 40 -59.31 19.30 -33.42
C ALA A 40 -59.16 18.69 -32.02
N LEU A 41 -58.94 17.37 -31.92
CA LEU A 41 -58.64 16.71 -30.65
C LEU A 41 -57.35 17.26 -30.01
N HIS A 42 -56.29 17.44 -30.81
CA HIS A 42 -55.00 17.95 -30.33
C HIS A 42 -55.11 19.39 -29.83
N LEU A 43 -55.66 20.30 -30.64
CA LEU A 43 -55.75 21.72 -30.28
C LEU A 43 -56.73 21.98 -29.13
N ARG A 44 -57.88 21.28 -29.11
CA ARG A 44 -58.81 21.33 -27.98
C ARG A 44 -58.18 20.77 -26.71
N GLY A 45 -57.43 19.68 -26.81
CA GLY A 45 -56.71 19.11 -25.67
C GLY A 45 -55.69 20.09 -25.08
N LEU A 46 -54.94 20.82 -25.92
CA LEU A 46 -54.05 21.88 -25.49
C LEU A 46 -54.78 23.06 -24.84
N LEU A 47 -55.93 23.47 -25.40
CA LEU A 47 -56.79 24.51 -24.83
C LEU A 47 -57.27 24.12 -23.43
N LEU A 48 -57.78 22.91 -23.25
CA LEU A 48 -58.25 22.43 -21.94
C LEU A 48 -57.10 22.41 -20.91
N ALA A 49 -55.91 22.00 -21.32
CA ALA A 49 -54.73 22.06 -20.47
C ALA A 49 -54.34 23.50 -20.08
N GLN A 50 -54.43 24.47 -21.01
CA GLN A 50 -54.22 25.90 -20.71
C GLN A 50 -55.22 26.43 -19.68
N CYS A 51 -56.45 25.90 -19.68
CA CYS A 51 -57.49 26.21 -18.70
C CYS A 51 -57.36 25.42 -17.38
N GLY A 52 -56.26 24.68 -17.15
CA GLY A 52 -56.02 23.90 -15.93
C GLY A 52 -56.67 22.52 -15.88
N ARG A 53 -57.38 22.09 -16.94
CA ARG A 53 -58.02 20.77 -17.04
C ARG A 53 -57.06 19.75 -17.67
N LEU A 54 -55.96 19.45 -16.97
CA LEU A 54 -54.82 18.69 -17.49
C LEU A 54 -55.17 17.25 -17.88
N GLU A 55 -55.95 16.53 -17.07
CA GLU A 55 -56.34 15.14 -17.34
C GLU A 55 -57.19 15.02 -18.60
N GLU A 56 -58.17 15.91 -18.77
CA GLU A 56 -59.05 15.94 -19.94
C GLU A 56 -58.28 16.36 -21.18
N GLY A 57 -57.43 17.39 -21.05
CA GLY A 57 -56.54 17.82 -22.12
C GLY A 57 -55.62 16.70 -22.59
N CYS A 58 -54.98 15.99 -21.64
CA CYS A 58 -54.10 14.87 -21.94
C CYS A 58 -54.84 13.71 -22.62
N ALA A 59 -56.07 13.41 -22.20
CA ALA A 59 -56.88 12.36 -22.83
C ALA A 59 -57.21 12.69 -24.30
N LEU A 60 -57.59 13.95 -24.59
CA LEU A 60 -57.89 14.38 -25.96
C LEU A 60 -56.63 14.38 -26.85
N VAL A 61 -55.49 14.87 -26.37
CA VAL A 61 -54.23 14.79 -27.12
C VAL A 61 -53.80 13.33 -27.32
N GLY A 62 -54.01 12.46 -26.33
CA GLY A 62 -53.76 11.02 -26.46
C GLY A 62 -54.61 10.35 -27.55
N GLN A 63 -55.89 10.71 -27.64
CA GLN A 63 -56.78 10.26 -28.73
C GLN A 63 -56.33 10.81 -30.09
N ALA A 64 -55.92 12.07 -30.16
CA ALA A 64 -55.39 12.68 -31.39
C ALA A 64 -54.19 11.90 -31.93
N VAL A 65 -53.23 11.59 -31.05
CA VAL A 65 -52.02 10.83 -31.37
C VAL A 65 -52.33 9.38 -31.77
N ALA A 66 -53.36 8.77 -31.18
CA ALA A 66 -53.80 7.42 -31.55
C ALA A 66 -54.48 7.38 -32.94
N GLY A 67 -55.18 8.46 -33.30
CA GLY A 67 -55.85 8.61 -34.61
C GLY A 67 -54.89 9.00 -35.74
N ASP A 68 -53.93 9.87 -35.47
CA ASP A 68 -52.83 10.22 -36.39
C ASP A 68 -51.52 10.40 -35.61
N GLY A 69 -50.70 9.35 -35.63
CA GLY A 69 -49.40 9.32 -34.96
C GLY A 69 -48.24 9.76 -35.84
N SER A 70 -48.48 10.26 -37.05
CA SER A 70 -47.42 10.59 -38.03
C SER A 70 -46.71 11.92 -37.75
N GLN A 71 -47.31 12.77 -36.92
CA GLN A 71 -46.81 14.12 -36.63
C GLN A 71 -46.02 14.15 -35.31
N PRO A 72 -44.82 14.77 -35.28
CA PRO A 72 -43.99 14.82 -34.08
C PRO A 72 -44.48 15.82 -33.02
N ASP A 73 -45.18 16.89 -33.41
CA ASP A 73 -45.68 17.92 -32.49
C ASP A 73 -46.78 17.43 -31.54
N PRO A 74 -47.83 16.73 -32.01
CA PRO A 74 -48.82 16.13 -31.11
C PRO A 74 -48.19 15.14 -30.11
N GLN A 75 -47.20 14.34 -30.53
CA GLN A 75 -46.48 13.41 -29.66
C GLN A 75 -45.70 14.15 -28.55
N ALA A 76 -44.94 15.20 -28.91
CA ALA A 76 -44.19 16.00 -27.94
C ALA A 76 -45.11 16.74 -26.95
N ASN A 77 -46.22 17.28 -27.45
CA ASN A 77 -47.25 17.92 -26.62
C ASN A 77 -47.93 16.95 -25.66
N HIS A 78 -48.25 15.74 -26.12
CA HIS A 78 -48.77 14.67 -25.26
C HIS A 78 -47.77 14.35 -24.13
N ALA A 79 -46.48 14.25 -24.48
CA ALA A 79 -45.41 14.01 -23.51
C ALA A 79 -45.33 15.08 -22.42
N ASN A 80 -45.46 16.36 -22.79
CA ASN A 80 -45.46 17.48 -21.84
C ASN A 80 -46.64 17.40 -20.87
N LEU A 81 -47.84 17.06 -21.37
CA LEU A 81 -49.02 16.88 -20.52
C LEU A 81 -48.89 15.66 -19.59
N LEU A 82 -48.33 14.55 -20.09
CA LEU A 82 -48.01 13.38 -19.28
C LEU A 82 -46.97 13.70 -18.19
N GLU A 83 -45.95 14.50 -18.49
CA GLU A 83 -44.98 14.97 -17.50
C GLU A 83 -45.64 15.85 -16.43
N ALA A 84 -46.52 16.78 -16.82
CA ALA A 84 -47.27 17.62 -15.89
C ALA A 84 -48.19 16.82 -14.95
N LEU A 85 -48.72 15.69 -15.44
CA LEU A 85 -49.54 14.74 -14.66
C LEU A 85 -48.72 13.74 -13.84
N GLY A 86 -47.39 13.85 -13.80
CA GLY A 86 -46.52 12.92 -13.07
C GLY A 86 -46.34 11.54 -13.71
N ARG A 87 -46.84 11.33 -14.94
CA ARG A 87 -46.80 10.05 -15.68
C ARG A 87 -45.50 9.92 -16.47
N PHE A 88 -44.36 9.98 -15.77
CA PHE A 88 -43.03 10.15 -16.38
C PHE A 88 -42.63 9.01 -17.32
N GLY A 89 -43.07 7.77 -17.07
CA GLY A 89 -42.80 6.65 -17.96
C GLY A 89 -43.46 6.80 -19.33
N ALA A 90 -44.75 7.15 -19.34
CA ALA A 90 -45.49 7.40 -20.58
C ALA A 90 -44.99 8.66 -21.30
N ALA A 91 -44.57 9.69 -20.56
CA ALA A 91 -43.95 10.88 -21.12
C ALA A 91 -42.66 10.54 -21.90
N ALA A 92 -41.78 9.70 -21.34
CA ALA A 92 -40.56 9.26 -22.02
C ALA A 92 -40.85 8.52 -23.33
N GLU A 93 -41.86 7.65 -23.34
CA GLU A 93 -42.27 6.92 -24.55
C GLU A 93 -42.86 7.85 -25.62
N ALA A 94 -43.67 8.83 -25.24
CA ALA A 94 -44.21 9.83 -26.15
C ALA A 94 -43.11 10.72 -26.76
N LEU A 95 -42.11 11.13 -25.95
CA LEU A 95 -40.92 11.81 -26.44
C LEU A 95 -40.10 10.94 -27.40
N ALA A 96 -39.96 9.64 -27.12
CA ALA A 96 -39.25 8.71 -27.99
C ALA A 96 -39.94 8.56 -29.35
N ARG A 97 -41.28 8.47 -29.38
CA ARG A 97 -42.06 8.49 -30.63
C ARG A 97 -41.89 9.81 -31.39
N ALA A 98 -41.96 10.94 -30.70
CA ALA A 98 -41.74 12.26 -31.32
C ALA A 98 -40.34 12.34 -31.96
N ALA A 99 -39.31 11.84 -31.28
CA ALA A 99 -37.93 11.83 -31.77
C ALA A 99 -37.66 10.78 -32.86
N ALA A 100 -38.45 9.69 -32.93
CA ALA A 100 -38.39 8.73 -34.01
C ALA A 100 -38.97 9.28 -35.33
N LEU A 101 -39.97 10.16 -35.23
CA LEU A 101 -40.57 10.86 -36.37
C LEU A 101 -39.70 12.03 -36.85
N ASP A 102 -39.08 12.76 -35.91
CA ASP A 102 -38.18 13.88 -36.17
C ASP A 102 -36.92 13.76 -35.29
N PRO A 103 -35.80 13.23 -35.84
CA PRO A 103 -34.58 13.02 -35.08
C PRO A 103 -33.94 14.27 -34.47
N GLU A 104 -34.29 15.48 -34.93
CA GLU A 104 -33.81 16.73 -34.32
C GLU A 104 -34.45 16.96 -32.93
N ARG A 105 -35.55 16.27 -32.63
CA ARG A 105 -36.23 16.31 -31.32
C ARG A 105 -35.61 15.40 -30.27
N VAL A 106 -34.53 14.67 -30.57
CA VAL A 106 -33.79 13.88 -29.57
C VAL A 106 -33.33 14.76 -28.38
N ALA A 107 -33.10 16.05 -28.60
CA ALA A 107 -32.82 17.01 -27.53
C ALA A 107 -33.91 17.04 -26.44
N LEU A 108 -35.18 16.78 -26.78
CA LEU A 108 -36.28 16.74 -25.82
C LEU A 108 -36.13 15.57 -24.83
N LEU A 109 -35.71 14.39 -25.31
CA LEU A 109 -35.42 13.24 -24.46
C LEU A 109 -34.27 13.54 -23.48
N ASN A 110 -33.19 14.15 -23.98
CA ASN A 110 -32.05 14.53 -23.15
C ASN A 110 -32.46 15.54 -22.06
N ASN A 111 -33.19 16.59 -22.44
CA ASN A 111 -33.64 17.63 -21.51
C ASN A 111 -34.61 17.08 -20.47
N PHE A 112 -35.56 16.23 -20.88
CA PHE A 112 -36.44 15.51 -19.98
C PHE A 112 -35.66 14.67 -18.97
N ALA A 113 -34.67 13.90 -19.43
CA ALA A 113 -33.87 13.06 -18.56
C ALA A 113 -33.02 13.85 -17.55
N VAL A 114 -32.48 15.01 -17.95
CA VAL A 114 -31.77 15.92 -17.02
C VAL A 114 -32.71 16.40 -15.91
N ARG A 115 -33.96 16.77 -16.24
CA ARG A 115 -34.98 17.12 -15.23
C ARG A 115 -35.29 15.94 -14.29
N ARG A 116 -35.39 14.72 -14.82
CA ARG A 116 -35.63 13.51 -14.01
C ARG A 116 -34.47 13.20 -13.08
N LEU A 117 -33.22 13.35 -13.52
CA LEU A 117 -32.04 13.21 -12.67
C LEU A 117 -32.04 14.22 -11.52
N ALA A 118 -32.37 15.48 -11.80
CA ALA A 118 -32.47 16.52 -10.77
C ALA A 118 -33.59 16.23 -9.76
N ALA A 119 -34.67 15.56 -10.19
CA ALA A 119 -35.77 15.12 -9.35
C ALA A 119 -35.51 13.80 -8.59
N GLY A 120 -34.33 13.19 -8.73
CA GLY A 120 -34.00 11.92 -8.06
C GLY A 120 -34.64 10.67 -8.69
N ASP A 121 -35.07 10.73 -9.96
CA ASP A 121 -35.59 9.58 -10.73
C ASP A 121 -34.62 9.16 -11.84
N PRO A 122 -33.50 8.49 -11.49
CA PRO A 122 -32.50 8.07 -12.48
C PRO A 122 -32.98 6.91 -13.36
N ALA A 123 -33.99 6.14 -12.94
CA ALA A 123 -34.53 5.02 -13.72
C ALA A 123 -35.31 5.49 -14.95
N THR A 124 -36.16 6.52 -14.80
CA THR A 124 -36.84 7.13 -15.94
C THR A 124 -35.87 7.91 -16.82
N ALA A 125 -34.89 8.60 -16.22
CA ALA A 125 -33.83 9.25 -16.98
C ALA A 125 -33.06 8.25 -17.86
N GLU A 126 -32.66 7.10 -17.32
CA GLU A 126 -31.95 6.06 -18.07
C GLU A 126 -32.75 5.61 -19.30
N ARG A 127 -34.05 5.33 -19.14
CA ARG A 127 -34.90 4.91 -20.27
C ARG A 127 -34.95 5.96 -21.39
N ALA A 128 -35.18 7.22 -21.04
CA ALA A 128 -35.22 8.32 -22.01
C ALA A 128 -33.86 8.51 -22.71
N LEU A 129 -32.76 8.39 -21.97
CA LEU A 129 -31.40 8.55 -22.51
C LEU A 129 -30.95 7.38 -23.38
N ARG A 130 -31.38 6.14 -23.08
CA ARG A 130 -31.16 4.99 -23.97
C ARG A 130 -31.85 5.20 -25.30
N ALA A 131 -33.12 5.61 -25.29
CA ALA A 131 -33.85 5.95 -26.51
C ALA A 131 -33.15 7.08 -27.30
N ALA A 132 -32.66 8.12 -26.61
CA ALA A 132 -31.90 9.21 -27.26
C ALA A 132 -30.61 8.70 -27.93
N VAL A 133 -29.85 7.82 -27.26
CA VAL A 133 -28.61 7.23 -27.79
C VAL A 133 -28.88 6.28 -28.96
N GLU A 134 -29.98 5.52 -28.92
CA GLU A 134 -30.39 4.62 -30.00
C GLU A 134 -30.79 5.41 -31.26
N LEU A 135 -31.56 6.48 -31.10
CA LEU A 135 -32.02 7.32 -32.21
C LEU A 135 -30.90 8.18 -32.82
N ARG A 136 -30.00 8.72 -31.99
CA ARG A 136 -28.88 9.56 -32.44
C ARG A 136 -27.57 9.17 -31.72
N PRO A 137 -26.89 8.09 -32.17
CA PRO A 137 -25.72 7.56 -31.49
C PRO A 137 -24.48 8.48 -31.53
N GLY A 138 -24.46 9.46 -32.43
CA GLY A 138 -23.38 10.43 -32.63
C GLY A 138 -23.43 11.67 -31.72
N LEU A 139 -24.40 11.76 -30.80
CA LEU A 139 -24.47 12.85 -29.83
C LEU A 139 -23.75 12.46 -28.52
N ALA A 140 -22.87 13.34 -28.04
CA ALA A 140 -22.14 13.12 -26.79
C ALA A 140 -23.03 13.33 -25.56
N ASP A 141 -23.86 14.39 -25.52
CA ASP A 141 -24.63 14.79 -24.33
C ASP A 141 -25.56 13.68 -23.80
N PRO A 142 -26.34 12.96 -24.63
CA PRO A 142 -27.17 11.86 -24.14
C PRO A 142 -26.33 10.74 -23.51
N ARG A 143 -25.13 10.47 -24.02
CA ARG A 143 -24.22 9.46 -23.45
C ARG A 143 -23.61 9.93 -22.12
N ILE A 144 -23.23 11.21 -22.02
CA ILE A 144 -22.74 11.81 -20.77
C ILE A 144 -23.82 11.74 -19.69
N ASN A 145 -25.04 12.14 -20.02
CA ASN A 145 -26.16 12.07 -19.08
C ASN A 145 -26.59 10.64 -18.78
N LEU A 146 -26.49 9.71 -19.73
CA LEU A 146 -26.75 8.29 -19.49
C LEU A 146 -25.74 7.71 -18.48
N ALA A 147 -24.47 8.08 -18.60
CA ALA A 147 -23.46 7.70 -17.61
C ALA A 147 -23.82 8.22 -16.19
N ARG A 148 -24.30 9.46 -16.08
CA ARG A 148 -24.75 10.03 -14.79
C ARG A 148 -25.94 9.26 -14.22
N ALA A 149 -26.91 8.89 -15.04
CA ALA A 149 -28.06 8.08 -14.61
C ALA A 149 -27.63 6.68 -14.15
N LEU A 150 -26.72 6.04 -14.88
CA LEU A 150 -26.18 4.73 -14.53
C LEU A 150 -25.39 4.74 -13.22
N ASP A 151 -24.60 5.79 -12.95
CA ASP A 151 -23.90 5.94 -11.67
C ASP A 151 -24.88 6.10 -10.50
N ALA A 152 -25.94 6.90 -10.67
CA ALA A 152 -26.97 7.06 -9.65
C ALA A 152 -27.72 5.76 -9.35
N LEU A 153 -27.72 4.81 -10.29
CA LEU A 153 -28.25 3.45 -10.15
C LEU A 153 -27.20 2.42 -9.68
N GLY A 154 -25.97 2.84 -9.38
CA GLY A 154 -24.88 1.95 -8.97
C GLY A 154 -24.27 1.10 -10.09
N ARG A 155 -24.57 1.39 -11.36
CA ARG A 155 -24.11 0.64 -12.55
C ARG A 155 -22.84 1.23 -13.14
N THR A 156 -21.78 1.25 -12.35
CA THR A 156 -20.50 1.94 -12.63
C THR A 156 -19.84 1.50 -13.94
N ASP A 157 -19.83 0.22 -14.28
CA ASP A 157 -19.17 -0.29 -15.50
C ASP A 157 -19.91 0.14 -16.76
N ALA A 158 -21.25 0.10 -16.73
CA ALA A 158 -22.08 0.60 -17.81
C ALA A 158 -21.91 2.12 -17.97
N ALA A 159 -21.83 2.88 -16.87
CA ALA A 159 -21.56 4.30 -16.91
C ALA A 159 -20.20 4.61 -17.54
N LEU A 160 -19.17 3.82 -17.20
CA LEU A 160 -17.84 3.95 -17.79
C LEU A 160 -17.85 3.69 -19.30
N ALA A 161 -18.57 2.67 -19.76
CA ALA A 161 -18.71 2.38 -21.18
C ALA A 161 -19.34 3.58 -21.94
N GLN A 162 -20.37 4.20 -21.35
CA GLN A 162 -20.99 5.39 -21.96
C GLN A 162 -20.07 6.61 -21.98
N ARG A 163 -19.30 6.85 -20.90
CA ARG A 163 -18.28 7.92 -20.90
C ARG A 163 -17.20 7.70 -21.96
N ARG A 164 -16.70 6.48 -22.11
CA ARG A 164 -15.70 6.14 -23.13
C ARG A 164 -16.25 6.38 -24.54
N ALA A 165 -17.49 5.99 -24.79
CA ALA A 165 -18.15 6.27 -26.07
C ALA A 165 -18.36 7.79 -26.29
N ALA A 166 -18.80 8.53 -25.27
CA ALA A 166 -18.94 9.98 -25.34
C ALA A 166 -17.60 10.68 -25.64
N ALA A 167 -16.49 10.18 -25.11
CA ALA A 167 -15.16 10.79 -25.29
C ALA A 167 -14.60 10.62 -26.72
N LEU A 168 -15.16 9.67 -27.49
CA LEU A 168 -14.87 9.56 -28.93
C LEU A 168 -15.62 10.64 -29.73
N LEU A 169 -16.78 11.08 -29.25
CA LEU A 169 -17.64 12.07 -29.91
C LEU A 169 -17.28 13.50 -29.51
N ALA A 170 -16.85 13.70 -28.25
CA ALA A 170 -16.41 14.98 -27.70
C ALA A 170 -14.98 14.84 -27.15
N PRO A 171 -13.96 14.77 -28.03
CA PRO A 171 -12.57 14.53 -27.64
C PRO A 171 -11.94 15.66 -26.81
N ASP A 172 -12.53 16.85 -26.78
CA ASP A 172 -11.99 18.01 -26.07
C ASP A 172 -12.88 18.45 -24.88
N ASP A 173 -13.84 17.62 -24.49
CA ASP A 173 -14.63 17.86 -23.28
C ASP A 173 -13.78 17.61 -22.02
N ALA A 174 -13.38 18.72 -21.39
CA ALA A 174 -12.53 18.70 -20.20
C ALA A 174 -13.17 17.97 -19.00
N GLY A 175 -14.49 18.13 -18.82
CA GLY A 175 -15.23 17.51 -17.72
C GLY A 175 -15.24 15.99 -17.83
N LEU A 176 -15.54 15.49 -19.03
CA LEU A 176 -15.59 14.07 -19.38
C LEU A 176 -14.21 13.41 -19.31
N LEU A 177 -13.20 14.02 -19.94
CA LEU A 177 -11.84 13.48 -19.90
C LEU A 177 -11.26 13.53 -18.50
N GLY A 178 -11.53 14.59 -17.74
CA GLY A 178 -11.16 14.67 -16.33
C GLY A 178 -11.82 13.57 -15.48
N ALA A 179 -13.11 13.27 -15.72
CA ALA A 179 -13.79 12.18 -15.01
C ALA A 179 -13.22 10.79 -15.36
N LEU A 180 -12.87 10.55 -16.63
CA LEU A 180 -12.21 9.31 -17.08
C LEU A 180 -10.80 9.18 -16.50
N ALA A 181 -10.02 10.26 -16.53
CA ALA A 181 -8.64 10.29 -16.05
C ALA A 181 -8.53 10.27 -14.53
N ALA A 182 -9.55 10.72 -13.79
CA ALA A 182 -9.58 10.68 -12.33
C ALA A 182 -9.73 9.25 -11.75
N ARG A 183 -9.93 8.24 -12.60
CA ARG A 183 -10.02 6.83 -12.19
C ARG A 183 -8.65 6.19 -12.01
N ALA A 184 -8.62 5.08 -11.27
CA ALA A 184 -7.38 4.36 -10.96
C ALA A 184 -6.76 3.65 -12.18
N ASP A 185 -7.54 3.33 -13.21
CA ASP A 185 -7.11 2.61 -14.41
C ASP A 185 -6.54 3.53 -15.51
N ALA A 186 -6.58 4.85 -15.32
CA ALA A 186 -6.10 5.81 -16.32
C ALA A 186 -4.57 5.75 -16.46
N GLY A 187 -4.10 5.69 -17.71
CA GLY A 187 -2.67 5.77 -18.03
C GLY A 187 -2.15 7.21 -18.06
N GLU A 188 -0.83 7.39 -18.05
CA GLU A 188 -0.20 8.72 -18.11
C GLU A 188 -0.66 9.55 -19.31
N ARG A 189 -0.88 8.92 -20.48
CA ARG A 189 -1.34 9.62 -21.69
C ARG A 189 -2.70 10.31 -21.45
N ASP A 190 -3.63 9.62 -20.82
CA ASP A 190 -5.00 10.10 -20.62
C ASP A 190 -5.02 11.18 -19.53
N LEU A 191 -4.23 10.98 -18.46
CA LEU A 191 -4.00 11.98 -17.42
C LEU A 191 -3.39 13.28 -17.99
N ARG A 192 -2.35 13.17 -18.81
CA ARG A 192 -1.73 14.34 -19.47
C ARG A 192 -2.67 15.01 -20.46
N ARG A 193 -3.55 14.26 -21.13
CA ARG A 193 -4.56 14.84 -22.02
C ARG A 193 -5.60 15.64 -21.23
N ALA A 194 -6.14 15.07 -20.16
CA ALA A 194 -7.09 15.75 -19.30
C ALA A 194 -6.47 17.02 -18.68
N LEU A 195 -5.23 16.94 -18.20
CA LEU A 195 -4.50 18.10 -17.66
C LEU A 195 -4.15 19.19 -18.68
N ARG A 196 -4.12 18.89 -19.99
CA ARG A 196 -3.99 19.95 -21.01
C ARG A 196 -5.28 20.76 -21.17
N LEU A 197 -6.43 20.13 -20.98
CA LEU A 197 -7.74 20.77 -21.09
C LEU A 197 -8.14 21.47 -19.78
N ASP A 198 -7.75 20.90 -18.65
CA ASP A 198 -8.05 21.42 -17.32
C ASP A 198 -6.82 21.27 -16.40
N PRO A 199 -5.86 22.22 -16.46
CA PRO A 199 -4.63 22.17 -15.67
C PRO A 199 -4.84 22.50 -14.18
N GLU A 200 -6.01 23.00 -13.78
CA GLU A 200 -6.31 23.46 -12.42
C GLU A 200 -6.99 22.39 -11.56
N ARG A 201 -7.32 21.23 -12.15
CA ARG A 201 -7.93 20.12 -11.42
C ARG A 201 -6.91 19.33 -10.60
N ALA A 202 -6.73 19.72 -9.34
CA ALA A 202 -5.80 19.10 -8.37
C ALA A 202 -5.89 17.55 -8.30
N ALA A 203 -7.10 16.99 -8.38
CA ALA A 203 -7.32 15.54 -8.36
C ALA A 203 -6.59 14.79 -9.51
N LEU A 204 -6.44 15.41 -10.68
CA LEU A 204 -5.71 14.82 -11.82
C LEU A 204 -4.20 14.81 -11.58
N TRP A 205 -3.67 15.85 -10.92
CA TRP A 205 -2.27 15.90 -10.51
C TRP A 205 -1.94 14.84 -9.45
N ASN A 206 -2.85 14.60 -8.50
CA ASN A 206 -2.73 13.50 -7.54
C ASN A 206 -2.66 12.13 -8.26
N ARG A 207 -3.53 11.90 -9.23
CA ARG A 207 -3.53 10.66 -10.04
C ARG A 207 -2.27 10.50 -10.88
N LEU A 208 -1.79 11.57 -11.52
CA LEU A 208 -0.54 11.54 -12.27
C LEU A 208 0.66 11.24 -11.37
N GLY A 209 0.69 11.83 -10.17
CA GLY A 209 1.70 11.52 -9.17
C GLY A 209 1.67 10.05 -8.75
N ALA A 210 0.48 9.49 -8.49
CA ALA A 210 0.31 8.09 -8.11
C ALA A 210 0.80 7.15 -9.22
N TRP A 211 0.35 7.39 -10.46
CA TRP A 211 0.76 6.60 -11.62
C TRP A 211 2.29 6.58 -11.80
N ARG A 212 2.95 7.74 -11.67
CA ARG A 212 4.41 7.86 -11.79
C ARG A 212 5.16 7.20 -10.65
N LYS A 213 4.64 7.29 -9.43
CA LYS A 213 5.21 6.62 -8.24
C LYS A 213 5.20 5.10 -8.44
N ASP A 214 4.10 4.54 -8.93
CA ASP A 214 3.96 3.09 -9.16
C ASP A 214 4.91 2.58 -10.27
N ARG A 215 5.46 3.48 -11.11
CA ARG A 215 6.51 3.18 -12.09
C ARG A 215 7.93 3.55 -11.63
N GLY A 216 8.11 3.92 -10.36
CA GLY A 216 9.40 4.30 -9.79
C GLY A 216 9.92 5.68 -10.22
N ALA A 217 9.14 6.46 -10.98
CA ALA A 217 9.51 7.81 -11.42
C ALA A 217 9.30 8.85 -10.29
N LEU A 218 9.99 8.64 -9.17
CA LEU A 218 9.79 9.40 -7.92
C LEU A 218 9.95 10.92 -8.08
N PRO A 219 10.96 11.46 -8.79
CA PRO A 219 11.08 12.90 -9.01
C PRO A 219 9.88 13.49 -9.76
N ALA A 220 9.40 12.80 -10.80
CA ALA A 220 8.26 13.23 -11.60
C ALA A 220 6.93 13.08 -10.84
N ALA A 221 6.84 12.11 -9.93
CA ALA A 221 5.70 11.95 -9.02
C ALA A 221 5.65 13.09 -7.99
N ARG A 222 6.79 13.44 -7.38
CA ARG A 222 6.90 14.58 -6.46
C ARG A 222 6.44 15.88 -7.11
N SER A 223 6.94 16.17 -8.30
CA SER A 223 6.55 17.38 -9.05
C SER A 223 5.04 17.44 -9.32
N ALA A 224 4.41 16.29 -9.67
CA ALA A 224 2.97 16.23 -9.86
C ALA A 224 2.20 16.51 -8.56
N TYR A 225 2.59 15.92 -7.43
CA TYR A 225 1.96 16.19 -6.14
C TYR A 225 2.15 17.65 -5.69
N GLU A 226 3.35 18.23 -5.90
CA GLU A 226 3.61 19.63 -5.59
C GLU A 226 2.73 20.57 -6.43
N ARG A 227 2.51 20.26 -7.71
CA ARG A 227 1.58 21.00 -8.55
C ARG A 227 0.13 20.88 -8.05
N GLY A 228 -0.30 19.68 -7.65
CA GLY A 228 -1.61 19.48 -7.04
C GLY A 228 -1.77 20.29 -5.74
N LEU A 229 -0.75 20.33 -4.90
CA LEU A 229 -0.75 21.08 -3.64
C LEU A 229 -0.72 22.60 -3.81
N THR A 230 -0.16 23.11 -4.92
CA THR A 230 -0.30 24.53 -5.28
C THR A 230 -1.76 24.90 -5.54
N LEU A 231 -2.55 23.97 -6.10
CA LEU A 231 -3.95 24.19 -6.45
C LEU A 231 -4.88 23.94 -5.26
N ASP A 232 -4.61 22.89 -4.48
CA ASP A 232 -5.36 22.56 -3.26
C ASP A 232 -4.39 22.21 -2.09
N PRO A 233 -3.99 23.20 -1.28
CA PRO A 233 -3.13 22.97 -0.13
C PRO A 233 -3.85 22.32 1.06
N ALA A 234 -5.18 22.13 0.99
CA ALA A 234 -6.00 21.50 2.02
C ALA A 234 -6.27 20.01 1.75
N ASP A 235 -5.83 19.47 0.60
CA ASP A 235 -5.95 18.03 0.29
C ASP A 235 -4.93 17.19 1.08
N ALA A 236 -5.41 16.55 2.15
CA ALA A 236 -4.61 15.64 2.96
C ALA A 236 -4.06 14.42 2.19
N ALA A 237 -4.75 13.95 1.16
CA ALA A 237 -4.30 12.82 0.35
C ALA A 237 -3.08 13.19 -0.49
N LEU A 238 -3.05 14.40 -1.05
CA LEU A 238 -1.88 14.93 -1.77
C LEU A 238 -0.65 15.04 -0.85
N TRP A 239 -0.82 15.57 0.37
CA TRP A 239 0.25 15.63 1.38
C TRP A 239 0.78 14.24 1.76
N ASN A 240 -0.12 13.29 2.05
CA ASN A 240 0.23 11.91 2.36
C ASN A 240 0.98 11.23 1.21
N ASN A 241 0.53 11.41 -0.03
CA ASN A 241 1.14 10.80 -1.20
C ASN A 241 2.50 11.41 -1.53
N ARG A 242 2.67 12.73 -1.35
CA ARG A 242 3.96 13.41 -1.42
C ARG A 242 4.93 12.84 -0.40
N ALA A 243 4.50 12.66 0.85
CA ALA A 243 5.34 12.09 1.90
C ALA A 243 5.85 10.69 1.57
N ASN A 244 5.00 9.83 0.99
CA ASN A 244 5.42 8.49 0.55
C ASN A 244 6.51 8.55 -0.54
N VAL A 245 6.44 9.53 -1.45
CA VAL A 245 7.51 9.77 -2.43
C VAL A 245 8.78 10.29 -1.75
N LEU A 246 8.67 11.20 -0.79
CA LEU A 246 9.82 11.74 -0.06
C LEU A 246 10.56 10.65 0.72
N LYS A 247 9.85 9.71 1.37
CA LYS A 247 10.44 8.49 1.96
C LYS A 247 11.20 7.68 0.91
N GLY A 248 10.55 7.40 -0.23
CA GLY A 248 11.17 6.69 -1.36
C GLY A 248 12.37 7.43 -1.97
N GLN A 249 12.45 8.75 -1.80
CA GLN A 249 13.55 9.64 -2.18
C GLN A 249 14.58 9.88 -1.06
N GLY A 250 14.44 9.22 0.09
CA GLY A 250 15.37 9.29 1.22
C GLY A 250 15.41 10.65 1.90
N ASP A 251 14.29 11.37 1.85
CA ASP A 251 14.04 12.60 2.58
C ASP A 251 13.00 12.33 3.69
N PRO A 252 13.40 11.64 4.78
CA PRO A 252 12.48 11.29 5.86
C PRO A 252 11.98 12.52 6.63
N ASP A 253 12.81 13.57 6.77
CA ASP A 253 12.40 14.83 7.40
C ASP A 253 11.30 15.52 6.60
N GLY A 254 11.46 15.67 5.28
CA GLY A 254 10.42 16.21 4.42
C GLY A 254 9.15 15.35 4.41
N ALA A 255 9.30 14.02 4.49
CA ALA A 255 8.15 13.11 4.62
C ALA A 255 7.38 13.32 5.93
N ARG A 256 8.09 13.43 7.07
CA ARG A 256 7.51 13.72 8.38
C ARG A 256 6.74 15.04 8.33
N ASP A 257 7.32 16.10 7.78
CA ASP A 257 6.68 17.42 7.72
C ASP A 257 5.40 17.40 6.87
N ALA A 258 5.44 16.72 5.71
CA ALA A 258 4.27 16.52 4.87
C ALA A 258 3.17 15.68 5.56
N LEU A 259 3.55 14.65 6.32
CA LEU A 259 2.59 13.81 7.06
C LEU A 259 1.99 14.54 8.28
N ARG A 260 2.76 15.38 8.97
CA ARG A 260 2.21 16.26 10.02
C ARG A 260 1.14 17.19 9.44
N ARG A 261 1.37 17.73 8.24
CA ARG A 261 0.36 18.53 7.53
C ARG A 261 -0.87 17.71 7.15
N ALA A 262 -0.68 16.50 6.61
CA ALA A 262 -1.78 15.59 6.27
C ALA A 262 -2.61 15.20 7.51
N ALA A 263 -1.96 14.90 8.63
CA ALA A 263 -2.60 14.53 9.89
C ALA A 263 -3.37 15.72 10.50
N ALA A 264 -2.85 16.95 10.39
CA ALA A 264 -3.57 18.15 10.82
C ALA A 264 -4.84 18.40 10.00
N LEU A 265 -4.83 18.08 8.70
CA LEU A 265 -5.99 18.22 7.80
C LEU A 265 -7.01 17.09 7.98
N ARG A 266 -6.58 15.88 8.32
CA ARG A 266 -7.45 14.73 8.62
C ARG A 266 -7.03 14.02 9.91
N PRO A 267 -7.37 14.57 11.08
CA PRO A 267 -6.92 14.04 12.38
C PRO A 267 -7.47 12.65 12.72
N ASP A 268 -8.56 12.24 12.07
CA ASP A 268 -9.25 10.97 12.29
C ASP A 268 -8.74 9.83 11.39
N SER A 269 -7.78 10.09 10.49
CA SER A 269 -7.27 9.09 9.56
C SER A 269 -6.18 8.21 10.20
N ALA A 270 -6.55 6.99 10.59
CA ALA A 270 -5.62 5.99 11.12
C ALA A 270 -4.44 5.71 10.15
N ALA A 271 -4.73 5.60 8.85
CA ALA A 271 -3.71 5.37 7.82
C ALA A 271 -2.66 6.49 7.72
N ILE A 272 -3.08 7.76 7.83
CA ILE A 272 -2.15 8.90 7.81
C ILE A 272 -1.27 8.89 9.06
N ARG A 273 -1.86 8.60 10.23
CA ARG A 273 -1.11 8.49 11.49
C ARG A 273 -0.10 7.35 11.47
N ASN A 274 -0.47 6.19 10.94
CA ASN A 274 0.45 5.08 10.73
C ASN A 274 1.63 5.48 9.82
N ASN A 275 1.35 6.19 8.71
CA ASN A 275 2.41 6.69 7.84
C ASN A 275 3.33 7.71 8.55
N LEU A 276 2.76 8.55 9.43
CA LEU A 276 3.52 9.49 10.26
C LEU A 276 4.39 8.77 11.29
N SER A 277 3.90 7.69 11.91
CA SER A 277 4.72 6.81 12.77
C SER A 277 5.92 6.24 12.01
N ASP A 278 5.72 5.72 10.79
CA ASP A 278 6.81 5.25 9.93
C ASP A 278 7.82 6.37 9.60
N ALA A 279 7.36 7.59 9.32
CA ALA A 279 8.26 8.73 9.11
C ALA A 279 9.06 9.10 10.37
N HIS A 280 8.46 9.07 11.56
CA HIS A 280 9.18 9.27 12.82
C HIS A 280 10.23 8.18 13.08
N THR A 281 9.92 6.93 12.76
CA THR A 281 10.89 5.83 12.80
C THR A 281 12.07 6.14 11.89
N LEU A 282 11.84 6.51 10.63
CA LEU A 282 12.93 6.84 9.70
C LEU A 282 13.78 8.04 10.15
N CYS A 283 13.19 8.97 10.90
CA CYS A 283 13.85 10.13 11.52
C CYS A 283 14.55 9.82 12.86
N GLY A 284 14.65 8.56 13.30
CA GLY A 284 15.35 8.25 14.55
C GLY A 284 14.55 8.53 15.83
N ASP A 285 13.23 8.72 15.74
CA ASP A 285 12.38 9.11 16.87
C ASP A 285 11.34 8.02 17.21
N PRO A 286 11.74 6.94 17.92
CA PRO A 286 10.82 5.86 18.26
C PRO A 286 9.73 6.28 19.27
N ALA A 287 9.96 7.33 20.06
CA ALA A 287 8.97 7.84 21.01
C ALA A 287 7.79 8.50 20.28
N ALA A 288 8.07 9.39 19.32
CA ALA A 288 7.02 9.96 18.49
C ALA A 288 6.38 8.92 17.56
N ALA A 289 7.16 7.95 17.06
CA ALA A 289 6.62 6.84 16.28
C ALA A 289 5.60 6.02 17.07
N LEU A 290 5.88 5.73 18.34
CA LEU A 290 4.95 5.03 19.23
C LEU A 290 3.66 5.82 19.45
N ALA A 291 3.77 7.12 19.76
CA ALA A 291 2.61 7.97 20.00
C ALA A 291 1.65 8.01 18.80
N GLU A 292 2.19 8.10 17.57
CA GLU A 292 1.36 8.11 16.36
C GLU A 292 0.79 6.73 16.01
N ALA A 293 1.52 5.64 16.29
CA ALA A 293 1.00 4.29 16.14
C ALA A 293 -0.18 4.03 17.11
N GLU A 294 -0.05 4.45 18.37
CA GLU A 294 -1.13 4.37 19.36
C GLU A 294 -2.32 5.25 18.98
N ALA A 295 -2.08 6.46 18.46
CA ALA A 295 -3.15 7.32 17.95
C ALA A 295 -3.85 6.72 16.72
N ALA A 296 -3.15 5.99 15.85
CA ALA A 296 -3.74 5.25 14.75
C ALA A 296 -4.64 4.11 15.27
N LEU A 297 -4.13 3.32 16.22
CA LEU A 297 -4.86 2.19 16.81
C LEU A 297 -6.08 2.61 17.64
N ALA A 298 -6.06 3.81 18.22
CA ALA A 298 -7.24 4.38 18.88
C ALA A 298 -8.42 4.63 17.90
N ARG A 299 -8.14 4.74 16.58
CA ARG A 299 -9.15 4.95 15.54
C ARG A 299 -9.48 3.67 14.78
N ASP A 300 -8.47 2.88 14.49
CA ASP A 300 -8.63 1.57 13.88
C ASP A 300 -7.78 0.54 14.66
N PRO A 301 -8.36 -0.12 15.67
CA PRO A 301 -7.66 -1.13 16.45
C PRO A 301 -7.20 -2.33 15.62
N ALA A 302 -7.77 -2.57 14.44
CA ALA A 302 -7.45 -3.72 13.57
C ALA A 302 -6.37 -3.40 12.53
N LEU A 303 -5.85 -2.16 12.49
CA LEU A 303 -4.82 -1.75 11.53
C LEU A 303 -3.48 -2.47 11.79
N ALA A 304 -3.26 -3.57 11.08
CA ALA A 304 -2.12 -4.47 11.27
C ALA A 304 -0.75 -3.76 11.22
N ASP A 305 -0.56 -2.85 10.25
CA ASP A 305 0.68 -2.07 10.14
C ASP A 305 0.94 -1.21 11.37
N ALA A 306 -0.09 -0.62 11.97
CA ALA A 306 0.05 0.21 13.17
C ALA A 306 0.36 -0.62 14.42
N ARG A 307 -0.16 -1.85 14.50
CA ARG A 307 0.20 -2.79 15.57
C ARG A 307 1.68 -3.17 15.50
N LEU A 308 2.17 -3.48 14.29
CA LEU A 308 3.59 -3.74 14.05
C LEU A 308 4.48 -2.53 14.34
N ALA A 309 4.04 -1.33 13.94
CA ALA A 309 4.76 -0.09 14.22
C ALA A 309 4.87 0.15 15.74
N ARG A 310 3.77 -0.04 16.48
CA ARG A 310 3.74 0.03 17.95
C ARG A 310 4.72 -0.97 18.58
N ALA A 311 4.67 -2.24 18.18
CA ALA A 311 5.56 -3.27 18.71
C ALA A 311 7.04 -2.91 18.47
N SER A 312 7.38 -2.51 17.25
CA SER A 312 8.75 -2.13 16.86
C SER A 312 9.24 -0.90 17.65
N ALA A 313 8.37 0.11 17.83
CA ALA A 313 8.71 1.31 18.58
C ALA A 313 8.90 1.03 20.08
N LEU A 314 8.04 0.20 20.69
CA LEU A 314 8.20 -0.25 22.08
C LEU A 314 9.55 -0.97 22.28
N LEU A 315 9.89 -1.90 21.38
CA LEU A 315 11.15 -2.62 21.45
C LEU A 315 12.35 -1.69 21.25
N ALA A 316 12.29 -0.75 20.29
CA ALA A 316 13.34 0.24 20.07
C ALA A 316 13.58 1.18 21.27
N LEU A 317 12.55 1.41 22.08
CA LEU A 317 12.62 2.16 23.34
C LEU A 317 13.09 1.32 24.54
N GLY A 318 13.39 0.03 24.36
CA GLY A 318 13.74 -0.88 25.45
C GLY A 318 12.56 -1.27 26.34
N ARG A 319 11.31 -0.99 25.94
CA ARG A 319 10.09 -1.43 26.65
C ARG A 319 9.79 -2.89 26.30
N PHE A 320 10.71 -3.80 26.64
CA PHE A 320 10.73 -5.17 26.14
C PHE A 320 9.48 -5.97 26.47
N ALA A 321 9.02 -5.95 27.72
CA ALA A 321 7.82 -6.66 28.15
C ALA A 321 6.61 -6.32 27.25
N GLU A 322 6.29 -5.03 27.11
CA GLU A 322 5.17 -4.56 26.29
C GLU A 322 5.43 -4.76 24.80
N GLY A 323 6.67 -4.54 24.35
CA GLY A 323 7.07 -4.68 22.96
C GLY A 323 6.94 -6.11 22.46
N TRP A 324 7.33 -7.10 23.27
CA TRP A 324 7.18 -8.51 22.90
C TRP A 324 5.74 -9.00 22.98
N ASP A 325 4.93 -8.48 23.91
CA ASP A 325 3.49 -8.77 23.90
C ASP A 325 2.83 -8.21 22.64
N ALA A 326 3.17 -6.98 22.23
CA ALA A 326 2.69 -6.36 21.01
C ALA A 326 3.26 -7.03 19.75
N TRP A 327 4.48 -7.61 19.80
CA TRP A 327 5.11 -8.28 18.65
C TRP A 327 4.33 -9.51 18.17
N GLU A 328 3.49 -10.10 19.03
CA GLU A 328 2.58 -11.17 18.63
C GLU A 328 1.49 -10.70 17.65
N ASP A 329 1.21 -9.40 17.56
CA ASP A 329 0.30 -8.88 16.54
C ASP A 329 0.83 -9.07 15.11
N ARG A 330 2.11 -9.41 14.93
CA ARG A 330 2.71 -9.69 13.61
C ARG A 330 1.95 -10.75 12.82
N TRP A 331 1.25 -11.67 13.48
CA TRP A 331 0.44 -12.70 12.84
C TRP A 331 -0.74 -12.12 12.03
N SER A 332 -1.11 -10.86 12.26
CA SER A 332 -2.12 -10.14 11.47
C SER A 332 -1.55 -9.44 10.22
N ALA A 333 -0.23 -9.41 10.06
CA ALA A 333 0.46 -8.66 9.02
C ALA A 333 1.29 -9.56 8.10
N GLU A 334 1.47 -9.12 6.86
CA GLU A 334 2.35 -9.77 5.89
C GLU A 334 3.83 -9.60 6.28
N PRO A 335 4.69 -10.63 6.11
CA PRO A 335 4.38 -11.95 5.54
C PRO A 335 3.90 -13.01 6.55
N TRP A 336 3.93 -12.71 7.86
CA TRP A 336 3.72 -13.72 8.93
C TRP A 336 2.31 -14.30 8.95
N CYS A 337 1.30 -13.56 8.52
CA CYS A 337 -0.06 -14.09 8.39
C CYS A 337 -0.14 -15.33 7.48
N ARG A 338 0.80 -15.51 6.54
CA ARG A 338 0.86 -16.69 5.64
C ARG A 338 1.44 -17.92 6.30
N THR A 339 2.21 -17.77 7.38
CA THR A 339 2.84 -18.88 8.11
C THR A 339 2.15 -19.16 9.45
N ALA A 340 1.16 -18.35 9.82
CA ALA A 340 0.32 -18.59 10.99
C ALA A 340 -0.34 -19.98 10.92
N GLY A 341 -0.34 -20.71 12.03
CA GLY A 341 -0.97 -22.03 12.12
C GLY A 341 -0.28 -23.15 11.32
N ARG A 342 0.97 -22.97 10.91
CA ARG A 342 1.75 -23.97 10.14
C ARG A 342 1.84 -25.34 10.80
N PHE A 343 1.84 -25.37 12.13
CA PHE A 343 1.99 -26.58 12.93
C PHE A 343 0.72 -26.86 13.74
N PRO A 344 0.21 -28.10 13.76
CA PRO A 344 -1.02 -28.45 14.45
C PRO A 344 -0.86 -28.54 15.98
N GLN A 345 0.38 -28.62 16.48
CA GLN A 345 0.65 -28.67 17.92
C GLN A 345 0.24 -27.36 18.60
N PRO A 346 -0.21 -27.41 19.87
CA PRO A 346 -0.62 -26.22 20.60
C PRO A 346 0.56 -25.26 20.79
N LEU A 347 0.27 -23.96 20.82
CA LEU A 347 1.29 -22.94 21.11
C LEU A 347 1.76 -23.05 22.55
N TRP A 348 3.08 -23.07 22.73
CA TRP A 348 3.71 -23.07 24.05
C TRP A 348 3.72 -21.67 24.65
N THR A 349 3.28 -21.56 25.90
CA THR A 349 3.17 -20.29 26.65
C THR A 349 4.11 -20.20 27.85
N GLY A 350 5.10 -21.10 27.93
CA GLY A 350 6.07 -21.15 29.04
C GLY A 350 5.71 -22.12 30.18
N GLY A 351 4.62 -22.88 30.05
CA GLY A 351 4.23 -23.90 31.03
C GLY A 351 5.02 -25.21 30.92
N PRO A 352 4.91 -26.11 31.91
CA PRO A 352 5.53 -27.44 31.84
C PRO A 352 4.97 -28.29 30.70
N LEU A 353 5.80 -29.14 30.08
CA LEU A 353 5.43 -29.96 28.91
C LEU A 353 5.02 -31.40 29.22
N GLY A 354 4.94 -31.78 30.51
CA GLY A 354 4.47 -33.11 30.91
C GLY A 354 5.29 -34.28 30.35
N GLY A 355 6.58 -34.07 30.07
CA GLY A 355 7.47 -35.09 29.48
C GLY A 355 7.52 -35.10 27.95
N GLY A 356 6.73 -34.27 27.26
CA GLY A 356 6.83 -34.12 25.79
C GLY A 356 7.88 -33.12 25.33
N ARG A 357 8.21 -33.16 24.04
CA ARG A 357 9.18 -32.28 23.38
C ARG A 357 8.57 -30.93 23.00
N LEU A 358 9.40 -29.88 22.99
CA LEU A 358 9.08 -28.58 22.42
C LEU A 358 9.56 -28.52 20.96
N LEU A 359 8.68 -28.12 20.04
CA LEU A 359 9.06 -27.73 18.68
C LEU A 359 9.30 -26.22 18.63
N VAL A 360 10.54 -25.80 18.46
CA VAL A 360 10.89 -24.44 18.05
C VAL A 360 11.06 -24.40 16.54
N TRP A 361 10.50 -23.40 15.87
CA TRP A 361 10.64 -23.30 14.42
C TRP A 361 10.92 -21.87 13.99
N GLY A 362 11.81 -21.71 13.01
CA GLY A 362 12.11 -20.41 12.43
C GLY A 362 10.97 -19.93 11.52
N GLU A 363 10.57 -18.67 11.69
CA GLU A 363 9.53 -18.05 10.87
C GLU A 363 10.05 -16.85 10.05
N GLN A 364 11.34 -16.53 10.15
CA GLN A 364 11.96 -15.32 9.58
C GLN A 364 13.20 -15.64 8.72
N GLY A 365 14.02 -14.63 8.42
CA GLY A 365 15.25 -14.81 7.64
C GLY A 365 16.39 -15.42 8.45
N VAL A 366 17.48 -15.79 7.76
CA VAL A 366 18.70 -16.38 8.35
C VAL A 366 19.24 -15.56 9.52
N GLY A 367 19.29 -14.23 9.41
CA GLY A 367 19.79 -13.36 10.49
C GLY A 367 18.94 -13.43 11.76
N ASP A 368 17.62 -13.48 11.61
CA ASP A 368 16.68 -13.59 12.73
C ASP A 368 16.75 -14.98 13.37
N GLU A 369 16.87 -16.04 12.58
CA GLU A 369 17.07 -17.40 13.11
C GLU A 369 18.39 -17.53 13.88
N LEU A 370 19.49 -16.93 13.38
CA LEU A 370 20.76 -16.84 14.12
C LEU A 370 20.61 -16.11 15.45
N MET A 371 19.89 -14.98 15.45
CA MET A 371 19.68 -14.18 16.64
C MET A 371 18.80 -14.89 17.67
N PHE A 372 17.63 -15.41 17.28
CA PHE A 372 16.73 -16.09 18.20
C PHE A 372 17.26 -17.43 18.68
N ALA A 373 18.13 -18.10 17.91
CA ALA A 373 18.79 -19.33 18.36
C ALA A 373 19.63 -19.12 19.64
N THR A 374 20.12 -17.91 19.90
CA THR A 374 20.86 -17.57 21.15
C THR A 374 20.02 -17.80 22.42
N LEU A 375 18.70 -17.91 22.30
CA LEU A 375 17.77 -18.20 23.40
C LEU A 375 17.62 -19.69 23.69
N LEU A 376 17.94 -20.57 22.74
CA LEU A 376 17.72 -22.02 22.88
C LEU A 376 18.47 -22.62 24.08
N PRO A 377 19.72 -22.23 24.40
CA PRO A 377 20.37 -22.70 25.61
C PRO A 377 19.61 -22.37 26.90
N LEU A 378 18.87 -21.25 26.95
CA LEU A 378 18.07 -20.88 28.11
C LEU A 378 16.86 -21.80 28.31
N LEU A 379 16.44 -22.51 27.27
CA LEU A 379 15.36 -23.49 27.31
C LEU A 379 15.84 -24.87 27.79
N THR A 380 17.06 -25.26 27.38
CA THR A 380 17.60 -26.60 27.63
C THR A 380 18.45 -26.70 28.90
N GLN A 381 18.99 -25.58 29.40
CA GLN A 381 19.77 -25.53 30.64
C GLN A 381 18.86 -25.21 31.84
N SER A 382 18.16 -26.20 32.37
CA SER A 382 17.49 -26.10 33.68
C SER A 382 18.37 -26.75 34.76
N SER A 383 18.73 -25.98 35.80
CA SER A 383 19.16 -26.40 37.16
C SER A 383 20.50 -25.82 37.66
N THR A 384 20.55 -24.51 37.92
CA THR A 384 21.32 -23.99 39.06
C THR A 384 20.38 -23.18 39.94
N LYS A 385 20.58 -23.25 41.26
CA LYS A 385 19.60 -22.95 42.34
C LYS A 385 18.97 -21.53 42.36
N GLU A 386 19.31 -20.64 41.44
CA GLU A 386 18.94 -19.22 41.51
C GLU A 386 17.79 -18.82 40.58
N THR A 387 17.38 -19.68 39.64
CA THR A 387 16.22 -19.42 38.78
C THR A 387 15.20 -20.55 38.92
N GLN A 388 14.26 -20.37 39.86
CA GLN A 388 12.96 -21.03 39.78
C GLN A 388 12.19 -20.44 38.59
N SER A 389 12.58 -20.83 37.37
CA SER A 389 11.70 -20.75 36.20
C SER A 389 10.73 -21.91 36.28
N SER A 390 9.45 -21.64 36.10
CA SER A 390 8.34 -22.61 36.02
C SER A 390 8.47 -23.62 34.85
N THR A 391 9.53 -23.52 34.05
CA THR A 391 9.88 -24.49 33.02
C THR A 391 10.76 -25.58 33.64
N GLY A 392 10.16 -26.66 34.17
CA GLY A 392 10.93 -27.88 34.42
C GLY A 392 11.73 -28.26 33.17
N ALA A 393 12.92 -28.85 33.36
CA ALA A 393 13.82 -29.21 32.26
C ALA A 393 13.03 -29.82 31.08
N LEU A 394 13.14 -29.21 29.90
CA LEU A 394 12.48 -29.72 28.71
C LEU A 394 12.90 -31.17 28.50
N ALA A 395 11.94 -32.07 28.27
CA ALA A 395 12.24 -33.47 27.98
C ALA A 395 13.00 -33.64 26.65
N GLY A 396 12.87 -32.65 25.76
CA GLY A 396 13.67 -32.48 24.55
C GLY A 396 13.22 -31.26 23.75
N CYS A 397 14.10 -30.74 22.90
CA CYS A 397 13.82 -29.62 22.01
C CYS A 397 14.10 -30.04 20.57
N LEU A 398 13.13 -29.81 19.67
CA LEU A 398 13.27 -29.97 18.23
C LEU A 398 13.31 -28.57 17.62
N LEU A 399 14.31 -28.27 16.79
CA LEU A 399 14.46 -27.00 16.09
C LEU A 399 14.30 -27.22 14.58
N GLU A 400 13.30 -26.61 13.96
CA GLU A 400 13.28 -26.43 12.51
C GLU A 400 13.90 -25.08 12.10
N CYS A 401 14.93 -25.10 11.25
CA CYS A 401 15.63 -23.90 10.79
C CYS A 401 15.88 -23.88 9.27
N ASP A 402 16.33 -22.77 8.71
CA ASP A 402 16.87 -22.69 7.34
C ASP A 402 17.93 -23.79 7.15
N ALA A 403 17.86 -24.52 6.03
CA ALA A 403 18.73 -25.67 5.77
C ALA A 403 20.23 -25.30 5.83
N ARG A 404 20.57 -24.05 5.51
CA ARG A 404 21.95 -23.54 5.55
C ARG A 404 22.50 -23.38 6.96
N LEU A 405 21.62 -23.23 7.96
CA LEU A 405 21.99 -23.10 9.38
C LEU A 405 22.02 -24.45 10.10
N ALA A 406 21.39 -25.50 9.54
CA ALA A 406 21.23 -26.77 10.23
C ALA A 406 22.55 -27.43 10.69
N PRO A 407 23.63 -27.47 9.88
CA PRO A 407 24.91 -28.04 10.33
C PRO A 407 25.53 -27.24 11.49
N LEU A 408 25.45 -25.91 11.43
CA LEU A 408 25.95 -25.01 12.46
C LEU A 408 25.21 -25.23 13.78
N PHE A 409 23.88 -25.22 13.75
CA PHE A 409 23.05 -25.42 14.94
C PHE A 409 23.20 -26.81 15.53
N ALA A 410 23.27 -27.86 14.69
CA ALA A 410 23.47 -29.24 15.16
C ALA A 410 24.80 -29.40 15.92
N ARG A 411 25.88 -28.71 15.48
CA ARG A 411 27.16 -28.71 16.19
C ARG A 411 27.13 -27.84 17.46
N ALA A 412 26.44 -26.71 17.41
CA ALA A 412 26.45 -25.68 18.45
C ALA A 412 25.54 -25.98 19.65
N LEU A 413 24.45 -26.73 19.46
CA LEU A 413 23.38 -26.90 20.44
C LEU A 413 23.23 -28.36 20.88
N PRO A 414 24.15 -28.90 21.71
CA PRO A 414 24.03 -30.25 22.23
C PRO A 414 22.75 -30.36 23.08
N GLY A 415 21.83 -31.24 22.68
CA GLY A 415 20.51 -31.41 23.31
C GLY A 415 19.33 -30.79 22.55
N VAL A 416 19.59 -30.13 21.42
CA VAL A 416 18.55 -29.73 20.46
C VAL A 416 18.64 -30.62 19.23
N GLU A 417 17.57 -31.32 18.91
CA GLU A 417 17.46 -32.04 17.65
C GLU A 417 17.18 -31.03 16.53
N VAL A 418 18.04 -30.94 15.53
CA VAL A 418 17.92 -29.94 14.44
C VAL A 418 17.37 -30.59 13.17
N VAL A 419 16.38 -29.93 12.57
CA VAL A 419 15.70 -30.33 11.35
C VAL A 419 15.85 -29.22 10.30
N PRO A 420 16.49 -29.48 9.15
CA PRO A 420 16.56 -28.49 8.08
C PRO A 420 15.19 -28.33 7.41
N ARG A 421 14.75 -27.08 7.22
CA ARG A 421 13.55 -26.74 6.49
C ARG A 421 13.76 -27.05 5.00
N GLY A 422 12.88 -27.89 4.46
CA GLY A 422 12.91 -28.32 3.07
C GLY A 422 11.59 -28.03 2.33
N PRO A 423 11.51 -28.41 1.04
CA PRO A 423 10.29 -28.22 0.23
C PRO A 423 9.10 -29.06 0.71
N ARG A 424 9.35 -30.12 1.49
CA ARG A 424 8.32 -30.91 2.18
C ARG A 424 8.62 -30.90 3.67
N PRO A 425 7.60 -30.82 4.54
CA PRO A 425 7.79 -30.93 5.98
C PRO A 425 8.45 -32.28 6.34
N ASP A 426 9.48 -32.25 7.17
CA ASP A 426 10.09 -33.46 7.71
C ASP A 426 9.10 -34.16 8.66
N PRO A 427 8.88 -35.48 8.55
CA PRO A 427 7.93 -36.22 9.39
C PRO A 427 8.17 -36.06 10.90
N ARG A 428 9.41 -35.79 11.31
CA ARG A 428 9.76 -35.57 12.72
C ARG A 428 9.06 -34.35 13.32
N LEU A 429 8.72 -33.36 12.50
CA LEU A 429 8.02 -32.14 12.93
C LEU A 429 6.56 -32.38 13.32
N SER A 430 6.01 -33.56 13.03
CA SER A 430 4.67 -34.00 13.41
C SER A 430 4.69 -35.21 14.35
N ALA A 431 5.83 -35.47 15.01
CA ALA A 431 5.93 -36.59 15.93
C ALA A 431 4.94 -36.44 17.10
N PRO A 432 4.28 -37.55 17.53
CA PRO A 432 3.19 -37.50 18.51
C PRO A 432 3.64 -37.11 19.92
N ASP A 433 4.94 -37.15 20.20
CA ASP A 433 5.56 -36.77 21.46
C ASP A 433 5.93 -35.28 21.53
N ILE A 434 5.66 -34.49 20.47
CA ILE A 434 5.74 -33.03 20.51
C ILE A 434 4.52 -32.50 21.27
N ALA A 435 4.73 -32.04 22.50
CA ALA A 435 3.66 -31.55 23.36
C ALA A 435 3.18 -30.14 22.96
N ALA A 436 4.08 -29.29 22.48
CA ALA A 436 3.76 -27.91 22.09
C ALA A 436 4.78 -27.37 21.07
N GLN A 437 4.43 -26.28 20.41
CA GLN A 437 5.30 -25.58 19.46
C GLN A 437 5.40 -24.08 19.77
N ILE A 438 6.50 -23.45 19.37
CA ILE A 438 6.70 -22.00 19.45
C ILE A 438 7.51 -21.48 18.25
N PRO A 439 7.07 -20.41 17.58
CA PRO A 439 7.90 -19.69 16.61
C PRO A 439 9.09 -19.05 17.32
N SER A 440 10.29 -19.13 16.77
CA SER A 440 11.51 -18.66 17.44
C SER A 440 11.45 -17.18 17.80
N GLY A 441 10.81 -16.36 16.95
CA GLY A 441 10.59 -14.93 17.23
C GLY A 441 9.56 -14.62 18.32
N SER A 442 8.93 -15.65 18.91
CA SER A 442 8.04 -15.50 20.09
C SER A 442 8.74 -15.88 21.41
N LEU A 443 9.92 -16.53 21.34
CA LEU A 443 10.71 -16.85 22.53
C LEU A 443 11.07 -15.62 23.38
N PRO A 444 11.42 -14.45 22.79
CA PRO A 444 11.73 -13.26 23.59
C PRO A 444 10.59 -12.84 24.52
N ARG A 445 9.34 -13.06 24.12
CA ARG A 445 8.17 -12.75 24.95
C ARG A 445 8.17 -13.49 26.28
N LEU A 446 8.76 -14.68 26.34
CA LEU A 446 8.86 -15.50 27.55
C LEU A 446 10.18 -15.30 28.30
N LEU A 447 11.24 -14.95 27.57
CA LEU A 447 12.62 -15.02 28.09
C LEU A 447 13.31 -13.67 28.27
N LEU A 448 12.85 -12.60 27.61
CA LEU A 448 13.52 -11.30 27.52
C LEU A 448 12.55 -10.16 27.86
N ARG A 449 12.05 -10.11 29.11
CA ARG A 449 11.06 -9.11 29.54
C ARG A 449 11.70 -7.79 29.99
N ALA A 450 12.96 -7.83 30.40
CA ALA A 450 13.75 -6.68 30.83
C ALA A 450 15.15 -6.69 30.18
N GLU A 451 15.86 -5.56 30.22
CA GLU A 451 17.20 -5.45 29.62
C GLU A 451 18.21 -6.40 30.29
N GLU A 452 18.08 -6.61 31.60
CA GLU A 452 18.95 -7.51 32.37
C GLU A 452 18.87 -8.96 31.89
N ASP A 453 17.75 -9.38 31.30
CA ASP A 453 17.56 -10.74 30.79
C ASP A 453 18.56 -11.07 29.67
N PHE A 454 18.94 -10.08 28.87
CA PHE A 454 19.90 -10.23 27.80
C PHE A 454 21.30 -10.57 28.31
N ARG A 455 21.63 -10.24 29.56
CA ARG A 455 22.92 -10.61 30.18
C ARG A 455 23.08 -12.12 30.35
N ARG A 456 22.01 -12.91 30.19
CA ARG A 456 22.07 -14.38 30.17
C ARG A 456 22.48 -14.95 28.81
N LEU A 457 22.40 -14.15 27.75
CA LEU A 457 22.77 -14.58 26.40
C LEU A 457 24.29 -14.81 26.31
N ARG A 458 24.65 -15.85 25.56
CA ARG A 458 26.04 -16.22 25.29
C ARG A 458 26.17 -16.55 23.80
N PRO A 459 27.37 -16.38 23.21
CA PRO A 459 27.68 -16.97 21.91
C PRO A 459 27.37 -18.47 21.92
N ILE A 460 26.70 -18.94 20.87
CA ILE A 460 26.29 -20.34 20.75
C ILE A 460 27.08 -21.08 19.67
N LEU A 461 27.49 -20.38 18.61
CA LEU A 461 28.08 -21.01 17.44
C LEU A 461 29.57 -21.26 17.65
N LYS A 462 30.06 -22.30 16.97
CA LYS A 462 31.49 -22.60 16.85
C LYS A 462 31.79 -22.86 15.39
N ALA A 463 32.74 -22.14 14.82
CA ALA A 463 33.26 -22.43 13.49
C ALA A 463 33.87 -23.84 13.47
N ASP A 464 33.79 -24.52 12.33
CA ASP A 464 34.50 -25.78 12.12
C ASP A 464 36.02 -25.50 12.00
N PRO A 465 36.86 -25.93 12.97
CA PRO A 465 38.29 -25.67 12.93
C PRO A 465 38.99 -26.24 11.69
N ALA A 466 38.47 -27.32 11.11
CA ALA A 466 39.03 -27.95 9.92
C ALA A 466 38.79 -27.14 8.64
N ARG A 467 37.83 -26.20 8.68
CA ARG A 467 37.45 -25.35 7.53
C ARG A 467 38.03 -23.94 7.61
N VAL A 468 38.67 -23.58 8.73
CA VAL A 468 39.24 -22.24 8.92
C VAL A 468 40.36 -22.02 7.89
N PRO A 469 40.20 -21.07 6.95
CA PRO A 469 41.19 -20.87 5.90
C PRO A 469 42.47 -20.27 6.47
N ALA A 470 43.62 -20.67 5.91
CA ALA A 470 44.88 -19.98 6.14
C ALA A 470 44.88 -18.66 5.35
N LEU A 471 44.47 -17.57 5.99
CA LEU A 471 44.52 -16.23 5.39
C LEU A 471 45.91 -15.64 5.55
N ARG A 472 46.46 -15.09 4.45
CA ARG A 472 47.76 -14.41 4.46
C ARG A 472 47.64 -13.11 5.26
N ARG A 473 48.59 -12.86 6.15
CA ARG A 473 48.73 -11.64 6.94
C ARG A 473 50.05 -10.96 6.62
N THR A 474 50.07 -9.64 6.48
CA THR A 474 51.31 -8.85 6.39
C THR A 474 51.60 -8.17 7.73
N GLY A 475 52.59 -8.69 8.44
CA GLY A 475 53.01 -8.13 9.73
C GLY A 475 51.95 -8.26 10.83
N ARG A 476 51.83 -7.21 11.66
CA ARG A 476 50.93 -7.18 12.83
C ARG A 476 49.61 -6.45 12.55
N ARG A 477 49.29 -6.14 11.30
CA ARG A 477 48.05 -5.44 10.94
C ARG A 477 46.82 -6.31 11.27
N PRO A 478 45.72 -5.71 11.74
CA PRO A 478 44.49 -6.44 11.98
C PRO A 478 43.87 -6.84 10.63
N LEU A 479 43.49 -8.10 10.52
CA LEU A 479 42.74 -8.63 9.39
C LEU A 479 41.25 -8.45 9.65
N VAL A 480 40.62 -7.58 8.86
CA VAL A 480 39.22 -7.18 9.00
C VAL A 480 38.36 -7.85 7.92
N GLY A 481 37.40 -8.65 8.35
CA GLY A 481 36.36 -9.17 7.48
C GLY A 481 35.29 -8.12 7.21
N ILE A 482 34.95 -7.87 5.94
CA ILE A 482 34.01 -6.80 5.56
C ILE A 482 32.77 -7.30 4.81
N ALA A 483 31.61 -6.77 5.19
CA ALA A 483 30.34 -6.92 4.48
C ALA A 483 29.51 -5.62 4.54
N TRP A 484 29.26 -4.99 3.40
CA TRP A 484 28.80 -3.60 3.31
C TRP A 484 27.42 -3.43 2.68
N HIS A 485 26.80 -4.53 2.23
CA HIS A 485 25.64 -4.49 1.36
C HIS A 485 24.58 -5.55 1.73
N THR A 486 23.30 -5.19 1.57
CA THR A 486 22.16 -6.09 1.56
C THR A 486 21.43 -6.05 0.22
N THR A 487 21.09 -7.23 -0.31
CA THR A 487 20.30 -7.37 -1.54
C THR A 487 18.81 -7.11 -1.32
N ASN A 488 18.36 -6.87 -0.08
CA ASN A 488 16.97 -6.55 0.19
C ASN A 488 16.66 -5.10 -0.28
N PRO A 489 15.86 -4.90 -1.33
CA PRO A 489 15.64 -3.57 -1.92
C PRO A 489 14.94 -2.61 -0.95
N LYS A 490 14.17 -3.12 0.02
CA LYS A 490 13.50 -2.30 1.04
C LYS A 490 14.50 -1.58 1.94
N TRP A 491 15.61 -2.25 2.26
CA TRP A 491 16.56 -1.78 3.27
C TRP A 491 17.89 -1.31 2.68
N GLY A 492 18.24 -1.74 1.46
CA GLY A 492 19.53 -1.45 0.85
C GLY A 492 19.86 0.05 0.84
N ARG A 493 18.88 0.89 0.51
CA ARG A 493 19.07 2.35 0.53
C ARG A 493 19.48 2.90 1.91
N LEU A 494 18.94 2.33 2.98
CA LEU A 494 19.17 2.82 4.34
C LEU A 494 20.43 2.22 4.95
N ARG A 495 20.76 0.96 4.62
CA ARG A 495 21.79 0.17 5.30
C ARG A 495 23.08 0.00 4.51
N ASN A 496 23.07 0.15 3.19
CA ASN A 496 24.25 -0.11 2.37
C ASN A 496 25.27 1.03 2.51
N VAL A 497 26.53 0.64 2.71
CA VAL A 497 27.69 1.53 2.75
C VAL A 497 28.44 1.36 1.42
N PRO A 498 28.86 2.44 0.73
CA PRO A 498 29.71 2.31 -0.44
C PRO A 498 31.02 1.58 -0.11
N LEU A 499 31.34 0.51 -0.84
CA LEU A 499 32.57 -0.27 -0.58
C LEU A 499 33.82 0.61 -0.63
N ALA A 500 33.91 1.49 -1.63
CA ALA A 500 35.08 2.32 -1.83
C ALA A 500 35.37 3.21 -0.61
N ASP A 501 34.33 3.80 0.00
CA ASP A 501 34.48 4.66 1.18
C ASP A 501 34.89 3.83 2.40
N LEU A 502 34.25 2.67 2.62
CA LEU A 502 34.60 1.77 3.71
C LEU A 502 36.04 1.25 3.57
N ALA A 503 36.42 0.77 2.39
CA ALA A 503 37.72 0.18 2.12
C ALA A 503 38.86 1.20 2.25
N ARG A 504 38.70 2.40 1.68
CA ARG A 504 39.68 3.49 1.84
C ARG A 504 39.86 3.87 3.30
N THR A 505 38.77 3.93 4.05
CA THR A 505 38.77 4.27 5.48
C THR A 505 39.53 3.24 6.30
N LEU A 506 39.24 1.94 6.11
CA LEU A 506 39.90 0.85 6.83
C LEU A 506 41.37 0.71 6.42
N HIS A 507 41.68 0.83 5.13
CA HIS A 507 43.05 0.80 4.62
C HIS A 507 43.89 1.94 5.21
N GLY A 508 43.38 3.17 5.22
CA GLY A 508 44.03 4.33 5.82
C GLY A 508 44.19 4.23 7.36
N ALA A 509 43.41 3.37 8.01
CA ALA A 509 43.56 3.05 9.43
C ALA A 509 44.50 1.85 9.70
N GLY A 510 45.15 1.30 8.66
CA GLY A 510 46.15 0.25 8.79
C GLY A 510 45.61 -1.18 8.80
N ALA A 511 44.34 -1.42 8.42
CA ALA A 511 43.79 -2.77 8.32
C ALA A 511 44.16 -3.47 7.00
N GLU A 512 44.31 -4.79 7.10
CA GLU A 512 44.15 -5.70 5.96
C GLU A 512 42.69 -6.12 5.87
N MET A 513 42.18 -6.37 4.66
CA MET A 513 40.76 -6.65 4.47
C MET A 513 40.54 -7.98 3.76
N VAL A 514 39.47 -8.68 4.15
CA VAL A 514 38.96 -9.87 3.47
C VAL A 514 37.46 -9.76 3.27
N VAL A 515 36.98 -10.18 2.10
CA VAL A 515 35.56 -10.15 1.76
C VAL A 515 34.80 -11.23 2.54
N LEU A 516 33.78 -10.79 3.28
CA LEU A 516 32.71 -11.61 3.86
C LEU A 516 31.35 -11.36 3.18
N GLN A 517 31.26 -10.35 2.31
CA GLN A 517 30.05 -10.00 1.58
C GLN A 517 29.60 -11.16 0.68
N TYR A 518 28.32 -11.50 0.78
CA TYR A 518 27.67 -12.43 -0.15
C TYR A 518 27.29 -11.71 -1.46
N GLY A 519 27.20 -12.48 -2.53
CA GLY A 519 26.95 -11.97 -3.89
C GLY A 519 28.25 -11.70 -4.65
N ASP A 520 28.09 -11.27 -5.90
CA ASP A 520 29.23 -10.91 -6.75
C ASP A 520 29.71 -9.49 -6.42
N CYS A 521 30.98 -9.37 -6.07
CA CYS A 521 31.67 -8.11 -5.77
C CYS A 521 33.06 -8.06 -6.41
N ALA A 522 33.36 -8.97 -7.34
CA ALA A 522 34.71 -9.12 -7.90
C ALA A 522 35.16 -7.85 -8.64
N GLU A 523 34.26 -7.21 -9.38
CA GLU A 523 34.55 -5.97 -10.11
C GLU A 523 34.84 -4.80 -9.15
N GLU A 524 34.01 -4.60 -8.11
CA GLU A 524 34.23 -3.52 -7.12
C GLU A 524 35.55 -3.71 -6.37
N VAL A 525 35.89 -4.96 -6.01
CA VAL A 525 37.15 -5.30 -5.35
C VAL A 525 38.34 -5.08 -6.29
N ALA A 526 38.25 -5.48 -7.56
CA ALA A 526 39.31 -5.30 -8.55
C ALA A 526 39.59 -3.81 -8.81
N ALA A 527 38.55 -2.97 -8.84
CA ALA A 527 38.69 -1.52 -8.97
C ALA A 527 39.52 -0.91 -7.83
N LEU A 528 39.27 -1.34 -6.58
CA LEU A 528 40.03 -0.88 -5.42
C LEU A 528 41.47 -1.42 -5.39
N ALA A 529 41.69 -2.64 -5.86
CA ALA A 529 43.04 -3.18 -6.00
C ALA A 529 43.88 -2.35 -6.99
N ALA A 530 43.27 -1.83 -8.06
CA ALA A 530 43.92 -0.92 -9.01
C ALA A 530 44.28 0.45 -8.37
N GLU A 531 43.58 0.85 -7.31
CA GLU A 531 43.91 2.03 -6.48
C GLU A 531 44.98 1.72 -5.40
N GLY A 532 45.52 0.50 -5.34
CA GLY A 532 46.48 0.08 -4.32
C GLY A 532 45.86 -0.40 -3.01
N ILE A 533 44.53 -0.58 -2.97
CA ILE A 533 43.79 -1.05 -1.79
C ILE A 533 43.45 -2.52 -1.98
N ALA A 534 44.31 -3.39 -1.46
CA ALA A 534 44.12 -4.82 -1.53
C ALA A 534 43.01 -5.30 -0.58
N ILE A 535 42.02 -6.03 -1.12
CA ILE A 535 41.00 -6.75 -0.36
C ILE A 535 41.06 -8.22 -0.79
N ALA A 536 41.35 -9.11 0.15
CA ALA A 536 41.42 -10.53 -0.14
C ALA A 536 40.02 -11.07 -0.49
N LEU A 537 39.91 -11.75 -1.64
CA LEU A 537 38.71 -12.47 -2.06
C LEU A 537 39.04 -13.95 -2.23
N PRO A 538 39.07 -14.75 -1.14
CA PRO A 538 39.29 -16.19 -1.23
C PRO A 538 38.26 -16.85 -2.15
N ALA A 539 38.76 -17.59 -3.15
CA ALA A 539 37.98 -18.34 -4.11
C ALA A 539 37.36 -19.60 -3.49
N GLY A 540 36.32 -20.14 -4.12
CA GLY A 540 35.73 -21.44 -3.75
C GLY A 540 34.78 -21.42 -2.55
N LEU A 541 34.47 -20.26 -1.97
CA LEU A 541 33.48 -20.10 -0.91
C LEU A 541 32.24 -19.36 -1.40
N ASP A 542 31.09 -20.03 -1.34
CA ASP A 542 29.76 -19.41 -1.49
C ASP A 542 29.32 -18.78 -0.17
N ARG A 543 29.55 -17.47 -0.04
CA ARG A 543 29.24 -16.71 1.19
C ARG A 543 27.73 -16.53 1.45
N LYS A 544 26.86 -16.96 0.52
CA LYS A 544 25.41 -16.88 0.67
C LYS A 544 24.82 -18.19 1.19
N ASP A 545 25.24 -19.30 0.59
CA ASP A 545 24.63 -20.60 0.82
C ASP A 545 25.50 -21.57 1.64
N ASP A 546 26.81 -21.34 1.74
CA ASP A 546 27.74 -22.08 2.62
C ASP A 546 28.05 -21.27 3.89
N LEU A 547 27.07 -21.20 4.80
CA LEU A 547 27.20 -20.45 6.05
C LEU A 547 28.23 -21.06 7.01
N GLU A 548 28.51 -22.36 6.90
CA GLU A 548 29.61 -23.01 7.62
C GLU A 548 30.98 -22.49 7.17
N GLY A 549 31.18 -22.39 5.86
CA GLY A 549 32.39 -21.80 5.30
C GLY A 549 32.53 -20.31 5.62
N LEU A 550 31.41 -19.57 5.61
CA LEU A 550 31.41 -18.17 6.05
C LEU A 550 31.78 -18.04 7.54
N ALA A 551 31.23 -18.89 8.41
CA ALA A 551 31.58 -18.91 9.84
C ALA A 551 33.07 -19.21 10.06
N ALA A 552 33.62 -20.17 9.31
CA ALA A 552 35.04 -20.48 9.34
C ALA A 552 35.92 -19.33 8.82
N GLN A 553 35.47 -18.61 7.79
CA GLN A 553 36.16 -17.42 7.29
C GLN A 553 36.11 -16.26 8.30
N ILE A 554 34.98 -16.05 8.98
CA ILE A 554 34.86 -15.07 10.07
C ILE A 554 35.89 -15.37 11.16
N ALA A 555 35.97 -16.64 11.59
CA ALA A 555 36.91 -17.07 12.64
C ALA A 555 38.39 -16.91 12.26
N ALA A 556 38.72 -16.75 10.98
CA ALA A 556 40.08 -16.48 10.50
C ALA A 556 40.46 -14.98 10.52
N THR A 557 39.52 -14.09 10.83
CA THR A 557 39.75 -12.63 10.93
C THR A 557 39.99 -12.22 12.38
N ASP A 558 40.50 -11.02 12.63
CA ASP A 558 40.57 -10.47 14.00
C ASP A 558 39.32 -9.68 14.38
N LEU A 559 38.64 -9.12 13.37
CA LEU A 559 37.48 -8.25 13.52
C LEU A 559 36.58 -8.37 12.29
N VAL A 560 35.27 -8.30 12.49
CA VAL A 560 34.31 -8.09 11.41
C VAL A 560 33.82 -6.64 11.45
N VAL A 561 33.84 -5.95 10.30
CA VAL A 561 33.18 -4.65 10.13
C VAL A 561 32.06 -4.83 9.10
N THR A 562 30.82 -4.65 9.53
CA THR A 562 29.65 -4.96 8.70
C THR A 562 28.50 -3.99 8.93
N ILE A 563 27.46 -4.09 8.10
CA ILE A 563 26.17 -3.45 8.32
C ILE A 563 25.19 -4.40 9.03
N ASP A 564 23.99 -3.91 9.33
CA ASP A 564 22.86 -4.72 9.83
C ASP A 564 22.36 -5.74 8.77
N ASN A 565 23.01 -6.91 8.75
CA ASN A 565 22.76 -8.05 7.87
C ASN A 565 23.08 -9.40 8.58
N ALA A 566 22.89 -10.52 7.87
CA ALA A 566 23.15 -11.86 8.42
C ALA A 566 24.60 -12.10 8.89
N THR A 567 25.59 -11.45 8.26
CA THR A 567 27.00 -11.55 8.66
C THR A 567 27.22 -11.01 10.07
N ALA A 568 26.52 -9.92 10.44
CA ALA A 568 26.58 -9.36 11.79
C ALA A 568 26.06 -10.35 12.84
N HIS A 569 24.91 -10.96 12.57
CA HIS A 569 24.31 -11.97 13.45
C HIS A 569 25.17 -13.23 13.55
N LEU A 570 25.79 -13.67 12.45
CA LEU A 570 26.67 -14.84 12.44
C LEU A 570 27.94 -14.58 13.26
N ALA A 571 28.60 -13.43 13.07
CA ALA A 571 29.77 -13.04 13.84
C ALA A 571 29.45 -12.89 15.35
N GLY A 572 28.33 -12.22 15.67
CA GLY A 572 27.86 -12.07 17.04
C GLY A 572 27.53 -13.41 17.70
N ALA A 573 26.87 -14.32 17.00
CA ALA A 573 26.54 -15.65 17.52
C ALA A 573 27.76 -16.56 17.68
N LEU A 574 28.85 -16.31 16.94
CA LEU A 574 30.18 -16.93 17.15
C LEU A 574 30.93 -16.33 18.35
N GLY A 575 30.50 -15.16 18.84
CA GLY A 575 31.25 -14.38 19.83
C GLY A 575 32.48 -13.69 19.24
N HIS A 576 32.55 -13.59 17.92
CA HIS A 576 33.63 -12.91 17.22
C HIS A 576 33.48 -11.40 17.35
N PRO A 577 34.56 -10.61 17.53
CA PRO A 577 34.47 -9.16 17.54
C PRO A 577 33.79 -8.64 16.26
N VAL A 578 32.75 -7.85 16.42
CA VAL A 578 31.96 -7.32 15.30
C VAL A 578 31.61 -5.86 15.50
N TRP A 579 31.96 -5.02 14.54
CA TRP A 579 31.65 -3.60 14.52
C TRP A 579 30.58 -3.34 13.45
N LEU A 580 29.46 -2.77 13.87
CA LEU A 580 28.30 -2.57 13.02
C LEU A 580 28.14 -1.10 12.63
N LEU A 581 28.14 -0.82 11.34
CA LEU A 581 27.67 0.44 10.80
C LEU A 581 26.14 0.39 10.69
N LEU A 582 25.46 1.29 11.40
CA LEU A 582 24.00 1.31 11.51
C LEU A 582 23.41 2.58 10.90
N SER A 583 22.27 2.41 10.22
CA SER A 583 21.46 3.51 9.70
C SER A 583 20.97 4.43 10.81
N HIS A 584 20.61 5.66 10.43
CA HIS A 584 20.02 6.62 11.36
C HIS A 584 18.71 6.11 11.97
N ALA A 585 17.84 5.54 11.15
CA ALA A 585 16.60 4.91 11.59
C ALA A 585 16.88 3.77 12.59
N PRO A 586 16.11 3.67 13.69
CA PRO A 586 16.28 2.63 14.68
C PRO A 586 15.78 1.30 14.11
N ASP A 587 16.57 0.25 14.32
CA ASP A 587 16.08 -1.11 14.30
C ASP A 587 16.10 -1.62 15.73
N TRP A 588 15.00 -2.23 16.16
CA TRP A 588 14.80 -2.62 17.55
C TRP A 588 15.87 -3.61 18.04
N ARG A 589 16.53 -4.36 17.14
CA ARG A 589 17.64 -5.28 17.50
C ARG A 589 18.85 -4.53 18.07
N TRP A 590 19.03 -3.28 17.67
CA TRP A 590 20.21 -2.47 17.98
C TRP A 590 19.91 -1.26 18.88
N LEU A 591 18.63 -1.01 19.21
CA LEU A 591 18.15 0.10 20.06
C LEU A 591 18.68 1.49 19.61
N MET A 592 18.48 2.51 20.45
CA MET A 592 18.99 3.88 20.24
C MET A 592 19.86 4.34 21.40
N GLY A 593 20.77 5.28 21.12
CA GLY A 593 21.56 5.96 22.15
C GLY A 593 22.64 5.13 22.82
N ARG A 594 23.08 4.02 22.20
CA ARG A 594 24.10 3.11 22.73
C ARG A 594 25.09 2.68 21.65
N ASP A 595 26.26 2.21 22.08
CA ASP A 595 27.34 1.73 21.22
C ASP A 595 27.66 0.22 21.41
N ASP A 596 26.85 -0.49 22.18
CA ASP A 596 26.91 -1.93 22.43
C ASP A 596 25.60 -2.65 22.05
N SER A 597 25.60 -3.98 22.01
CA SER A 597 24.40 -4.77 21.67
C SER A 597 23.93 -5.62 22.86
N PRO A 598 22.63 -5.59 23.21
CA PRO A 598 22.05 -6.54 24.16
C PRO A 598 22.16 -8.00 23.69
N TRP A 599 22.08 -8.23 22.37
CA TRP A 599 22.11 -9.58 21.80
C TRP A 599 23.53 -10.16 21.73
N TYR A 600 24.52 -9.32 21.46
CA TYR A 600 25.88 -9.75 21.15
C TYR A 600 26.91 -8.95 21.97
N PRO A 601 27.45 -9.54 23.06
CA PRO A 601 28.47 -8.87 23.87
C PRO A 601 29.76 -8.52 23.11
N SER A 602 30.04 -9.18 21.99
CA SER A 602 31.20 -8.89 21.12
C SER A 602 30.95 -7.76 20.12
N ALA A 603 29.74 -7.18 20.10
CA ALA A 603 29.35 -6.17 19.14
C ALA A 603 29.62 -4.74 19.64
N ARG A 604 30.11 -3.90 18.74
CA ARG A 604 30.18 -2.44 18.90
C ARG A 604 29.44 -1.74 17.77
N LEU A 605 28.66 -0.70 18.08
CA LEU A 605 27.73 -0.05 17.16
C LEU A 605 28.21 1.36 16.78
N PHE A 606 28.11 1.69 15.49
CA PHE A 606 28.48 2.97 14.91
C PHE A 606 27.31 3.49 14.06
N ARG A 607 26.54 4.43 14.61
CA ARG A 607 25.27 4.87 14.01
C ARG A 607 25.40 6.20 13.29
N GLN A 608 24.71 6.33 12.15
CA GLN A 608 24.56 7.61 11.46
C GLN A 608 23.87 8.66 12.34
N THR A 609 24.41 9.88 12.34
CA THR A 609 23.75 11.06 12.91
C THR A 609 22.69 11.65 11.98
N ARG A 610 22.84 11.43 10.67
CA ARG A 610 21.90 11.83 9.62
C ARG A 610 21.72 10.70 8.62
N SER A 611 20.48 10.44 8.22
CA SER A 611 20.16 9.38 7.25
C SER A 611 20.96 9.54 5.95
N GLY A 612 21.65 8.48 5.54
CA GLY A 612 22.43 8.42 4.30
C GLY A 612 23.86 8.97 4.40
N ASP A 613 24.24 9.58 5.52
CA ASP A 613 25.60 10.05 5.77
C ASP A 613 26.42 8.99 6.52
N TRP A 614 27.32 8.31 5.80
CA TRP A 614 28.20 7.29 6.36
C TRP A 614 29.57 7.80 6.81
N SER A 615 29.89 9.08 6.57
CA SER A 615 31.21 9.65 6.89
C SER A 615 31.51 9.56 8.39
N GLY A 616 30.58 10.00 9.24
CA GLY A 616 30.72 9.95 10.69
C GLY A 616 30.94 8.53 11.24
N PRO A 617 30.07 7.55 10.91
CA PRO A 617 30.29 6.15 11.29
C PRO A 617 31.63 5.58 10.79
N ALA A 618 32.00 5.82 9.53
CA ALA A 618 33.25 5.32 8.96
C ALA A 618 34.48 5.91 9.69
N GLU A 619 34.50 7.21 9.95
CA GLU A 619 35.59 7.85 10.70
C GLU A 619 35.70 7.34 12.14
N ALA A 620 34.57 7.07 12.80
CA ALA A 620 34.55 6.51 14.13
C ALA A 620 35.12 5.08 14.17
N VAL A 621 34.79 4.25 13.17
CA VAL A 621 35.40 2.93 12.94
C VAL A 621 36.91 3.08 12.74
N ALA A 622 37.35 4.00 11.88
CA ALA A 622 38.78 4.23 11.61
C ALA A 622 39.56 4.62 12.87
N ARG A 623 38.99 5.51 13.69
CA ARG A 623 39.60 5.94 14.96
C ARG A 623 39.70 4.79 15.96
N ALA A 624 38.64 4.00 16.09
CA ALA A 624 38.65 2.81 16.93
C ALA A 624 39.68 1.79 16.47
N LEU A 625 39.82 1.60 15.16
CA LEU A 625 40.79 0.66 14.57
C LEU A 625 42.23 1.08 14.82
N ARG A 626 42.56 2.37 14.65
CA ARG A 626 43.89 2.90 14.99
C ARG A 626 44.26 2.64 16.45
N GLY A 627 43.31 2.81 17.37
CA GLY A 627 43.52 2.47 18.78
C GLY A 627 43.83 0.99 19.05
N LEU A 628 43.31 0.06 18.23
CA LEU A 628 43.67 -1.37 18.31
C LEU A 628 45.09 -1.63 17.78
N VAL A 629 45.52 -0.90 16.75
CA VAL A 629 46.87 -1.02 16.18
C VAL A 629 47.90 -0.47 17.17
N ASP A 630 47.69 0.74 17.67
CA ASP A 630 48.62 1.42 18.59
C ASP A 630 48.75 0.66 19.93
N GLY A 631 47.64 0.10 20.44
CA GLY A 631 47.64 -0.72 21.66
C GLY A 631 48.27 -2.11 21.51
N ALA A 632 48.52 -2.57 20.27
CA ALA A 632 49.24 -3.82 20.00
C ALA A 632 50.74 -3.61 19.78
N GLU A 633 51.18 -2.36 19.64
CA GLU A 633 52.60 -1.96 19.50
C GLU A 633 53.27 -1.57 20.83
N GLY A 634 52.49 -1.21 21.86
CA GLY A 634 52.94 -1.03 23.25
C GLY A 634 52.86 -2.30 24.08
#